data_AF-A0A7C5GXL4-F1
#
_entry.id   AF-A0A7C5GXL4-F1
#
_cell.length_a   1.000
_cell.length_b   1.000
_cell.length_c   1.000
_cell.angle_alpha   90.00
_cell.angle_beta   90.00
_cell.angle_gamma   90.00
#
_symmetry.space_group_name_H-M   'P 1'
#
loop_
_entity.id
_entity.type
_entity.pdbx_description
1 polymer ?
#
loop_
_entity_poly.entity_id
_entity_poly.type
_entity_poly.pdbx_seq_one_letter_code
_entity_poly.pdbx_strand_id
1 'polypeptide(L)'
;MIGGWAVRAQLGDEHYRYTLDVDGVADKREISEIREALEGYGFVANHLEWGIQFLKKYEPNVPVPEALREEVEKIQIRIEISEPMIKEHSTPHFFEFSLTDFEIKGISYHDGREEAMVKVPPIEHMAAVKLGLPVDYKNNHDAAMLLQKSDLTMVIKAILVNDDWKEMVLRRMPKLKGRISQSGQLENTLALAAGLNIKEHVRRLDIIEKALKK
;
A
#
# COMPACT_ATOMS: atom_id res chain seq x y z
N MET A 1 -2.88 7.57 -6.29
CA MET A 1 -3.20 6.71 -5.14
C MET A 1 -2.05 5.77 -4.87
N ILE A 2 -1.72 5.54 -3.61
CA ILE A 2 -0.69 4.62 -3.14
C ILE A 2 -1.29 3.69 -2.07
N GLY A 3 -0.46 2.94 -1.34
CA GLY A 3 -0.93 2.15 -0.21
C GLY A 3 -1.85 0.98 -0.60
N GLY A 4 -2.74 0.57 0.31
CA GLY A 4 -3.55 -0.64 0.14
C GLY A 4 -4.50 -0.61 -1.06
N TRP A 5 -5.11 0.55 -1.35
CA TRP A 5 -6.01 0.69 -2.49
C TRP A 5 -5.28 0.64 -3.83
N ALA A 6 -4.06 1.18 -3.91
CA ALA A 6 -3.24 1.04 -5.12
C ALA A 6 -2.83 -0.40 -5.37
N VAL A 7 -2.50 -1.15 -4.31
CA VAL A 7 -2.26 -2.60 -4.40
C VAL A 7 -3.50 -3.34 -4.91
N ARG A 8 -4.68 -3.00 -4.38
CA ARG A 8 -5.94 -3.58 -4.85
C ARG A 8 -6.23 -3.24 -6.31
N ALA A 9 -6.00 -2.00 -6.74
CA ALA A 9 -6.19 -1.60 -8.13
C ALA A 9 -5.27 -2.36 -9.10
N GLN A 10 -4.08 -2.78 -8.64
CA GLN A 10 -3.11 -3.49 -9.45
C GLN A 10 -3.35 -5.00 -9.49
N LEU A 11 -3.90 -5.58 -8.43
CA LEU A 11 -4.12 -7.02 -8.29
C LEU A 11 -5.58 -7.46 -8.51
N GLY A 12 -6.53 -6.52 -8.46
CA GLY A 12 -7.96 -6.83 -8.52
C GLY A 12 -8.39 -7.77 -7.39
N ASP A 13 -9.22 -8.75 -7.72
CA ASP A 13 -9.74 -9.74 -6.78
C ASP A 13 -8.66 -10.65 -6.19
N GLU A 14 -7.50 -10.75 -6.84
CA GLU A 14 -6.36 -11.51 -6.34
C GLU A 14 -5.67 -10.84 -5.13
N HIS A 15 -6.07 -9.63 -4.71
CA HIS A 15 -5.48 -9.02 -3.50
C HIS A 15 -5.87 -9.76 -2.21
N TYR A 16 -7.07 -10.37 -2.16
CA TYR A 16 -7.60 -11.14 -1.02
C TYR A 16 -7.58 -10.43 0.36
N ARG A 17 -7.50 -9.08 0.40
CA ARG A 17 -7.53 -8.28 1.62
C ARG A 17 -8.33 -6.99 1.43
N TYR A 18 -9.13 -6.62 2.42
CA TYR A 18 -9.83 -5.33 2.45
C TYR A 18 -8.97 -4.23 3.08
N THR A 19 -9.16 -3.00 2.62
CA THR A 19 -8.53 -1.79 3.16
C THR A 19 -9.56 -0.68 3.28
N LEU A 20 -9.50 0.08 4.37
CA LEU A 20 -10.38 1.23 4.64
C LEU A 20 -9.63 2.56 4.51
N ASP A 21 -8.30 2.50 4.45
CA ASP A 21 -7.42 3.65 4.37
C ASP A 21 -7.09 3.93 2.90
N VAL A 22 -7.35 5.16 2.46
CA VAL A 22 -6.98 5.68 1.14
C VAL A 22 -5.74 6.53 1.27
N ASP A 23 -4.68 6.15 0.58
CA ASP A 23 -3.42 6.89 0.59
C ASP A 23 -3.16 7.49 -0.80
N GLY A 24 -2.63 8.70 -0.84
CA GLY A 24 -2.31 9.41 -2.08
C GLY A 24 -1.05 10.25 -1.97
N VAL A 25 -0.45 10.52 -3.12
CA VAL A 25 0.64 11.48 -3.27
C VAL A 25 0.19 12.48 -4.33
N ALA A 26 0.37 13.76 -4.06
CA ALA A 26 0.01 14.86 -4.96
C ALA A 26 1.03 15.98 -4.84
N ASP A 27 1.12 16.84 -5.86
CA ASP A 27 1.96 18.03 -5.74
C ASP A 27 1.35 19.04 -4.75
N LYS A 28 2.16 19.97 -4.27
CA LYS A 28 1.74 20.97 -3.27
C LYS A 28 0.53 21.81 -3.70
N ARG A 29 0.41 22.12 -5.00
CA ARG A 29 -0.69 22.95 -5.54
C ARG A 29 -1.98 22.14 -5.55
N GLU A 30 -1.91 20.91 -6.07
CA GLU A 30 -3.01 19.95 -6.12
C GLU A 30 -3.52 19.59 -4.72
N ILE A 31 -2.65 19.53 -3.70
CA ILE A 31 -3.08 19.25 -2.31
C ILE A 31 -4.11 20.26 -1.82
N SER A 32 -3.99 21.53 -2.20
CA SER A 32 -4.95 22.56 -1.80
C SER A 32 -6.31 22.36 -2.48
N GLU A 33 -6.31 22.03 -3.78
CA GLU A 33 -7.54 21.72 -4.52
C GLU A 33 -8.21 20.44 -3.98
N ILE A 34 -7.43 19.40 -3.70
CA ILE A 34 -7.90 18.15 -3.08
C ILE A 34 -8.52 18.44 -1.72
N ARG A 35 -7.89 19.30 -0.92
CA ARG A 35 -8.41 19.69 0.40
C ARG A 35 -9.77 20.35 0.28
N GLU A 36 -9.91 21.36 -0.57
CA GLU A 36 -11.19 22.07 -0.77
C GLU A 36 -12.29 21.11 -1.23
N ALA A 37 -11.98 20.21 -2.17
CA ALA A 37 -12.92 19.19 -2.63
C ALA A 37 -13.35 18.24 -1.50
N LEU A 38 -12.40 17.69 -0.73
CA LEU A 38 -12.69 16.74 0.35
C LEU A 38 -13.45 17.40 1.53
N GLU A 39 -13.10 18.63 1.89
CA GLU A 39 -13.85 19.42 2.88
C GLU A 39 -15.29 19.65 2.38
N GLY A 40 -15.49 19.89 1.08
CA GLY A 40 -16.81 19.97 0.44
C GLY A 40 -17.64 18.68 0.55
N TYR A 41 -16.99 17.51 0.63
CA TYR A 41 -17.64 16.22 0.90
C TYR A 41 -17.84 15.94 2.41
N GLY A 42 -17.52 16.88 3.28
CA GLY A 42 -17.67 16.77 4.73
C GLY A 42 -16.54 16.02 5.44
N PHE A 43 -15.37 15.90 4.82
CA PHE A 43 -14.17 15.46 5.53
C PHE A 43 -13.59 16.60 6.37
N VAL A 44 -13.00 16.24 7.51
CA VAL A 44 -12.25 17.16 8.38
C VAL A 44 -10.76 16.96 8.11
N ALA A 45 -10.06 18.03 7.72
CA ALA A 45 -8.63 18.01 7.44
C ALA A 45 -7.79 18.24 8.71
N ASN A 46 -6.77 17.41 8.90
CA ASN A 46 -5.77 17.49 9.95
C ASN A 46 -4.37 17.54 9.32
N HIS A 47 -3.58 18.55 9.67
CA HIS A 47 -2.20 18.69 9.17
C HIS A 47 -1.24 17.80 9.98
N LEU A 48 -0.46 16.99 9.27
CA LEU A 48 0.60 16.13 9.81
C LEU A 48 1.96 16.61 9.30
N GLU A 49 3.05 16.11 9.89
CA GLU A 49 4.42 16.45 9.45
C GLU A 49 4.68 16.05 8.00
N TRP A 50 4.05 14.96 7.54
CA TRP A 50 4.24 14.35 6.22
C TRP A 50 3.13 14.66 5.21
N GLY A 51 2.06 15.35 5.59
CA GLY A 51 0.92 15.57 4.69
C GLY A 51 -0.35 15.99 5.40
N ILE A 52 -1.49 15.75 4.75
CA ILE A 52 -2.82 16.07 5.28
C ILE A 52 -3.63 14.78 5.42
N GLN A 53 -4.20 14.57 6.61
CA GLN A 53 -5.14 13.49 6.87
C GLN A 53 -6.56 14.06 6.88
N PHE A 54 -7.45 13.41 6.15
CA PHE A 54 -8.86 13.73 6.05
C PHE A 54 -9.67 12.62 6.70
N LEU A 55 -10.55 12.99 7.64
CA LEU A 55 -11.38 12.06 8.38
C LEU A 55 -12.87 12.37 8.15
N LYS A 56 -13.67 11.33 7.90
CA LYS A 56 -15.13 11.41 7.87
C LYS A 56 -15.71 10.20 8.57
N LYS A 57 -16.75 10.39 9.39
CA LYS A 57 -17.48 9.26 9.97
C LYS A 57 -18.10 8.43 8.87
N TYR A 58 -17.98 7.11 8.95
CA TYR A 58 -18.61 6.23 7.98
C TYR A 58 -20.12 6.20 8.20
N GLU A 59 -20.86 6.48 7.13
CA GLU A 59 -22.32 6.36 7.11
C GLU A 59 -22.70 5.13 6.27
N PRO A 60 -23.22 4.06 6.90
CA PRO A 60 -23.56 2.83 6.19
C PRO A 60 -24.69 3.04 5.20
N ASN A 61 -24.48 2.59 3.96
CA ASN A 61 -25.52 2.57 2.93
C ASN A 61 -26.33 1.27 2.91
N VAL A 62 -26.13 0.40 3.90
CA VAL A 62 -26.80 -0.90 4.05
C VAL A 62 -27.33 -1.07 5.47
N PRO A 63 -28.39 -1.86 5.69
CA PRO A 63 -28.88 -2.15 7.03
C PRO A 63 -27.79 -2.75 7.92
N VAL A 64 -27.54 -2.12 9.07
CA VAL A 64 -26.57 -2.60 10.06
C VAL A 64 -27.30 -3.41 11.14
N PRO A 65 -26.90 -4.66 11.43
CA PRO A 65 -27.43 -5.41 12.55
C PRO A 65 -27.23 -4.66 13.87
N GLU A 66 -28.25 -4.64 14.75
CA GLU A 66 -28.21 -3.89 16.01
C GLU A 66 -26.96 -4.21 16.86
N ALA A 67 -26.57 -5.49 16.90
CA ALA A 67 -25.39 -5.96 17.61
C ALA A 67 -24.05 -5.37 17.11
N LEU A 68 -24.02 -4.80 15.91
CA LEU A 68 -22.84 -4.19 15.30
C LEU A 68 -22.91 -2.65 15.27
N ARG A 69 -24.01 -2.05 15.72
CA ARG A 69 -24.24 -0.60 15.56
C ARG A 69 -23.14 0.24 16.22
N GLU A 70 -22.81 -0.06 17.47
CA GLU A 70 -21.76 0.64 18.22
C GLU A 70 -20.37 0.52 17.55
N GLU A 71 -20.06 -0.64 16.96
CA GLU A 71 -18.78 -0.84 16.28
C GLU A 71 -18.73 -0.09 14.96
N VAL A 72 -19.83 -0.08 14.21
CA VAL A 72 -19.92 0.65 12.94
C VAL A 72 -19.85 2.16 13.15
N GLU A 73 -20.42 2.68 14.22
CA GLU A 73 -20.34 4.11 14.57
C GLU A 73 -18.91 4.59 14.89
N LYS A 74 -18.01 3.66 15.25
CA LYS A 74 -16.58 3.94 15.47
C LYS A 74 -15.78 3.99 14.17
N ILE A 75 -16.34 3.53 13.04
CA ILE A 75 -15.64 3.49 11.76
C ILE A 75 -15.50 4.89 11.20
N GLN A 76 -14.27 5.23 10.81
CA GLN A 76 -13.96 6.46 10.09
C GLN A 76 -13.34 6.10 8.73
N ILE A 77 -13.80 6.80 7.70
CA ILE A 77 -13.12 6.84 6.42
C ILE A 77 -11.91 7.77 6.59
N ARG A 78 -10.74 7.27 6.24
CA ARG A 78 -9.48 7.98 6.33
C ARG A 78 -8.84 8.11 4.96
N ILE A 79 -8.52 9.33 4.58
CA ILE A 79 -7.75 9.66 3.38
C ILE A 79 -6.49 10.39 3.82
N GLU A 80 -5.32 9.92 3.44
CA GLU A 80 -4.04 10.59 3.71
C GLU A 80 -3.38 10.96 2.38
N ILE A 81 -3.06 12.24 2.23
CA ILE A 81 -2.39 12.77 1.04
C ILE A 81 -1.09 13.44 1.47
N SER A 82 0.03 13.00 0.90
CA SER A 82 1.35 13.60 1.11
C SER A 82 1.88 14.25 -0.17
N GLU A 83 2.83 15.17 -0.01
CA GLU A 83 3.73 15.52 -1.12
C GLU A 83 4.67 14.33 -1.42
N PRO A 84 5.34 14.25 -2.60
CA PRO A 84 6.47 13.36 -2.77
C PRO A 84 7.55 13.72 -1.74
N MET A 85 7.90 12.81 -0.84
CA MET A 85 8.73 13.15 0.33
C MET A 85 10.19 12.74 0.19
N ILE A 86 11.08 13.73 0.25
CA ILE A 86 12.49 13.62 0.67
C ILE A 86 12.78 14.69 1.73
N LYS A 87 13.40 14.33 2.87
CA LYS A 87 14.03 15.33 3.76
C LYS A 87 15.28 14.81 4.46
N GLU A 88 16.42 15.44 4.15
CA GLU A 88 17.67 15.39 4.93
C GLU A 88 18.14 16.81 5.28
N HIS A 89 18.60 17.09 6.50
CA HIS A 89 19.90 16.66 7.04
C HIS A 89 19.89 15.79 8.31
N SER A 90 18.75 15.23 8.73
CA SER A 90 18.70 14.39 9.94
C SER A 90 17.57 13.33 9.99
N THR A 91 17.16 12.79 8.82
CA THR A 91 16.12 11.75 8.56
C THR A 91 14.66 12.14 8.93
N PRO A 92 13.59 11.68 8.23
CA PRO A 92 13.42 10.38 7.54
C PRO A 92 13.19 10.46 6.02
N HIS A 93 13.94 9.65 5.26
CA HIS A 93 13.62 9.34 3.87
C HIS A 93 12.47 8.34 3.79
N PHE A 94 11.46 8.66 2.98
CA PHE A 94 10.39 7.74 2.59
C PHE A 94 10.63 7.28 1.16
N PHE A 95 10.10 6.11 0.78
CA PHE A 95 10.14 5.73 -0.62
C PHE A 95 9.27 6.69 -1.43
N GLU A 96 9.89 7.36 -2.40
CA GLU A 96 9.22 8.32 -3.25
C GLU A 96 8.45 7.62 -4.38
N PHE A 97 7.20 8.05 -4.59
CA PHE A 97 6.44 7.69 -5.77
C PHE A 97 6.46 8.85 -6.75
N SER A 98 6.84 8.54 -7.99
CA SER A 98 6.80 9.52 -9.08
C SER A 98 5.36 9.96 -9.36
N LEU A 99 5.16 11.27 -9.52
CA LEU A 99 3.89 11.83 -9.99
C LEU A 99 3.70 11.69 -11.51
N THR A 100 4.77 11.40 -12.24
CA THR A 100 4.76 11.31 -13.72
C THR A 100 4.81 9.88 -14.23
N ASP A 101 5.32 8.94 -13.44
CA ASP A 101 5.37 7.52 -13.78
C ASP A 101 4.27 6.77 -13.02
N PHE A 102 3.14 6.57 -13.70
CA PHE A 102 1.96 5.92 -13.16
C PHE A 102 1.24 5.11 -14.23
N GLU A 103 0.48 4.12 -13.77
CA GLU A 103 -0.50 3.39 -14.55
C GLU A 103 -1.90 3.88 -14.20
N ILE A 104 -2.80 3.81 -15.17
CA ILE A 104 -4.23 4.03 -14.95
C ILE A 104 -4.87 2.66 -14.74
N LYS A 105 -5.48 2.46 -13.57
CA LYS A 105 -6.21 1.25 -13.21
C LYS A 105 -7.63 1.62 -12.83
N GLY A 106 -8.56 0.70 -13.06
CA GLY A 106 -9.92 0.85 -12.58
C GLY A 106 -10.15 0.07 -11.29
N ILE A 107 -11.00 0.60 -10.42
CA ILE A 107 -11.49 -0.05 -9.22
C ILE A 107 -13.00 -0.19 -9.38
N SER A 108 -13.46 -1.43 -9.57
CA SER A 108 -14.89 -1.71 -9.67
C SER A 108 -15.60 -1.47 -8.34
N TYR A 109 -16.78 -0.86 -8.42
CA TYR A 109 -17.71 -0.78 -7.31
C TYR A 109 -18.24 -2.18 -7.00
N HIS A 110 -18.77 -2.39 -5.78
CA HIS A 110 -19.27 -3.69 -5.35
C HIS A 110 -20.40 -4.23 -6.25
N ASP A 111 -21.18 -3.36 -6.88
CA ASP A 111 -22.24 -3.76 -7.79
C ASP A 111 -21.74 -4.14 -9.20
N GLY A 112 -20.45 -3.93 -9.48
CA GLY A 112 -19.78 -4.23 -10.74
C GLY A 112 -20.23 -3.35 -11.92
N ARG A 113 -21.02 -2.29 -11.68
CA ARG A 113 -21.58 -1.46 -12.74
C ARG A 113 -20.75 -0.23 -13.04
N GLU A 114 -20.10 0.28 -12.00
CA GLU A 114 -19.28 1.47 -12.06
C GLU A 114 -17.82 1.13 -11.76
N GLU A 115 -16.92 1.93 -12.31
CA GLU A 115 -15.48 1.79 -12.11
C GLU A 115 -14.87 3.17 -11.88
N ALA A 116 -14.10 3.31 -10.79
CA ALA A 116 -13.32 4.51 -10.53
C ALA A 116 -11.94 4.34 -11.16
N MET A 117 -11.61 5.21 -12.13
CA MET A 117 -10.28 5.23 -12.75
C MET A 117 -9.30 6.00 -11.86
N VAL A 118 -8.19 5.35 -11.51
CA VAL A 118 -7.20 5.87 -10.56
C VAL A 118 -5.80 5.77 -11.12
N LYS A 119 -4.97 6.79 -10.85
CA LYS A 119 -3.53 6.75 -11.11
C LYS A 119 -2.84 6.03 -9.97
N VAL A 120 -2.07 4.99 -10.27
CA VAL A 120 -1.31 4.19 -9.30
C VAL A 120 0.11 3.98 -9.77
N PRO A 121 1.10 3.84 -8.86
CA PRO A 121 2.47 3.52 -9.27
C PRO A 121 2.54 2.18 -10.00
N PRO A 122 3.58 1.97 -10.84
CA PRO A 122 3.90 0.67 -11.39
C PRO A 122 4.00 -0.40 -10.31
N ILE A 123 3.61 -1.63 -10.64
CA ILE A 123 3.52 -2.72 -9.66
C ILE A 123 4.86 -3.01 -8.99
N GLU A 124 5.96 -2.89 -9.72
CA GLU A 124 7.31 -3.11 -9.20
C GLU A 124 7.75 -2.04 -8.20
N HIS A 125 7.35 -0.78 -8.42
CA HIS A 125 7.64 0.30 -7.48
C HIS A 125 6.89 0.06 -6.17
N MET A 126 5.62 -0.33 -6.25
CA MET A 126 4.87 -0.68 -5.04
C MET A 126 5.45 -1.91 -4.33
N ALA A 127 5.89 -2.93 -5.06
CA ALA A 127 6.56 -4.09 -4.47
C ALA A 127 7.84 -3.68 -3.75
N ALA A 128 8.66 -2.84 -4.37
CA ALA A 128 9.87 -2.27 -3.79
C ALA A 128 9.57 -1.54 -2.47
N VAL A 129 8.54 -0.70 -2.43
CA VAL A 129 8.11 0.00 -1.21
C VAL A 129 7.68 -1.01 -0.14
N LYS A 130 6.77 -1.92 -0.46
CA LYS A 130 6.20 -2.83 0.54
C LYS A 130 7.27 -3.72 1.21
N LEU A 131 8.35 -4.03 0.51
CA LEU A 131 9.49 -4.78 1.07
C LEU A 131 10.33 -4.00 2.09
N GLY A 132 10.39 -2.67 1.99
CA GLY A 132 11.17 -1.83 2.91
C GLY A 132 10.39 -1.42 4.17
N LEU A 133 9.06 -1.47 4.11
CA LEU A 133 8.18 -1.11 5.22
C LEU A 133 8.29 -2.05 6.43
N PRO A 134 7.80 -1.64 7.62
CA PRO A 134 7.68 -2.53 8.76
C PRO A 134 6.97 -3.84 8.38
N VAL A 135 7.57 -4.97 8.76
CA VAL A 135 6.97 -6.29 8.54
C VAL A 135 5.83 -6.48 9.53
N ASP A 136 4.69 -5.88 9.25
CA ASP A 136 3.37 -6.26 9.75
C ASP A 136 2.66 -7.14 8.72
N TYR A 137 1.50 -7.70 9.09
CA TYR A 137 0.82 -8.66 8.23
C TYR A 137 0.31 -8.04 6.93
N LYS A 138 -0.10 -6.76 6.95
CA LYS A 138 -0.64 -6.08 5.76
C LYS A 138 0.48 -5.85 4.75
N ASN A 139 1.60 -5.28 5.20
CA ASN A 139 2.72 -4.98 4.33
C ASN A 139 3.40 -6.23 3.79
N ASN A 140 3.53 -7.29 4.60
CA ASN A 140 4.11 -8.55 4.14
C ASN A 140 3.18 -9.26 3.13
N HIS A 141 1.87 -9.28 3.37
CA HIS A 141 0.89 -9.83 2.43
C HIS A 141 0.88 -9.04 1.11
N ASP A 142 0.76 -7.72 1.18
CA ASP A 142 0.78 -6.84 0.01
C ASP A 142 2.09 -7.05 -0.79
N ALA A 143 3.26 -7.07 -0.14
CA ALA A 143 4.54 -7.35 -0.80
C ALA A 143 4.55 -8.70 -1.50
N ALA A 144 4.02 -9.74 -0.85
CA ALA A 144 4.00 -11.08 -1.40
C ALA A 144 3.12 -11.19 -2.65
N MET A 145 1.94 -10.59 -2.62
CA MET A 145 1.03 -10.60 -3.76
C MET A 145 1.55 -9.77 -4.94
N LEU A 146 2.10 -8.57 -4.68
CA LEU A 146 2.71 -7.75 -5.73
C LEU A 146 3.88 -8.46 -6.40
N LEU A 147 4.75 -9.10 -5.61
CA LEU A 147 5.91 -9.82 -6.13
C LEU A 147 5.55 -11.01 -7.01
N GLN A 148 4.34 -11.58 -6.93
CA GLN A 148 3.92 -12.64 -7.85
C GLN A 148 3.83 -12.16 -9.30
N LYS A 149 3.39 -10.91 -9.48
CA LYS A 149 3.09 -10.30 -10.79
C LYS A 149 4.18 -9.35 -11.29
N SER A 150 5.17 -9.06 -10.45
CA SER A 150 6.28 -8.13 -10.74
C SER A 150 7.43 -8.77 -11.52
N ASP A 151 8.10 -8.00 -12.38
CA ASP A 151 9.45 -8.32 -12.86
C ASP A 151 10.48 -8.04 -11.74
N LEU A 152 11.14 -9.09 -11.25
CA LEU A 152 12.13 -8.97 -10.17
C LEU A 152 13.30 -8.04 -10.51
N THR A 153 13.71 -7.99 -11.78
CA THR A 153 14.81 -7.11 -12.22
C THR A 153 14.42 -5.65 -12.04
N MET A 154 13.17 -5.33 -12.36
CA MET A 154 12.63 -3.98 -12.22
C MET A 154 12.36 -3.63 -10.75
N VAL A 155 11.90 -4.58 -9.93
CA VAL A 155 11.83 -4.38 -8.46
C VAL A 155 13.20 -4.07 -7.86
N ILE A 156 14.22 -4.84 -8.22
CA ILE A 156 15.59 -4.63 -7.73
C ILE A 156 16.10 -3.24 -8.15
N LYS A 157 15.89 -2.85 -9.42
CA LYS A 157 16.24 -1.50 -9.89
C LYS A 157 15.52 -0.43 -9.08
N ALA A 158 14.21 -0.56 -8.86
CA ALA A 158 13.43 0.41 -8.08
C ALA A 158 13.93 0.53 -6.64
N ILE A 159 14.34 -0.57 -5.99
CA ILE A 159 14.95 -0.53 -4.65
C ILE A 159 16.29 0.20 -4.67
N LEU A 160 17.13 -0.05 -5.68
CA LEU A 160 18.49 0.50 -5.77
C LEU A 160 18.53 1.99 -6.14
N VAL A 161 17.44 2.56 -6.65
CA VAL A 161 17.37 4.00 -6.95
C VAL A 161 17.29 4.85 -5.66
N ASN A 162 16.90 4.25 -4.53
CA ASN A 162 16.78 4.93 -3.24
C ASN A 162 17.77 4.31 -2.23
N ASP A 163 18.84 5.04 -1.91
CA ASP A 163 19.99 4.53 -1.15
C ASP A 163 19.61 3.94 0.22
N ASP A 164 18.77 4.63 0.99
CA ASP A 164 18.30 4.15 2.30
C ASP A 164 17.37 2.93 2.18
N TRP A 165 16.64 2.83 1.07
CA TRP A 165 15.65 1.76 0.89
C TRP A 165 16.30 0.40 0.73
N LYS A 166 17.46 0.33 0.06
CA LYS A 166 18.28 -0.87 -0.04
C LYS A 166 18.56 -1.46 1.34
N GLU A 167 19.02 -0.64 2.28
CA GLU A 167 19.34 -1.08 3.63
C GLU A 167 18.10 -1.52 4.40
N MET A 168 17.00 -0.78 4.26
CA MET A 168 15.72 -1.14 4.88
C MET A 168 15.24 -2.51 4.40
N VAL A 169 15.20 -2.74 3.09
CA VAL A 169 14.79 -4.04 2.53
C VAL A 169 15.68 -5.17 3.04
N LEU A 170 17.00 -5.00 3.02
CA LEU A 170 17.96 -5.99 3.52
C LEU A 170 17.73 -6.32 5.00
N ARG A 171 17.52 -5.31 5.84
CA ARG A 171 17.24 -5.47 7.27
C ARG A 171 15.94 -6.21 7.53
N ARG A 172 14.91 -6.02 6.69
CA ARG A 172 13.59 -6.66 6.85
C ARG A 172 13.52 -8.07 6.27
N MET A 173 14.40 -8.40 5.32
CA MET A 173 14.39 -9.67 4.59
C MET A 173 14.27 -10.94 5.45
N PRO A 174 15.03 -11.10 6.56
CA PRO A 174 14.91 -12.32 7.39
C PRO A 174 13.49 -12.49 7.95
N LYS A 175 12.85 -11.40 8.34
CA LYS A 175 11.52 -11.41 8.94
C LYS A 175 10.41 -11.59 7.89
N LEU A 176 10.56 -10.99 6.70
CA LEU A 176 9.67 -11.21 5.55
C LEU A 176 9.61 -12.71 5.22
N LYS A 177 10.78 -13.35 5.02
CA LYS A 177 10.91 -14.79 4.74
C LYS A 177 10.38 -15.65 5.89
N GLY A 178 10.76 -15.32 7.14
CA GLY A 178 10.38 -16.10 8.31
C GLY A 178 8.87 -16.14 8.54
N ARG A 179 8.19 -14.99 8.51
CA ARG A 179 6.76 -14.92 8.82
C ARG A 179 5.89 -15.61 7.78
N ILE A 180 6.21 -15.45 6.50
CA ILE A 180 5.41 -16.09 5.44
C ILE A 180 5.66 -17.60 5.36
N SER A 181 6.77 -18.10 5.92
CA SER A 181 7.12 -19.54 5.92
C SER A 181 6.61 -20.29 7.15
N GLN A 182 6.25 -19.60 8.22
CA GLN A 182 5.83 -20.21 9.48
C GLN A 182 4.34 -20.53 9.47
N SER A 183 4.01 -21.83 9.55
CA SER A 183 2.64 -22.29 9.75
C SER A 183 2.04 -21.69 11.03
N GLY A 184 0.80 -21.22 10.95
CA GLY A 184 0.08 -20.57 12.06
C GLY A 184 0.30 -19.05 12.17
N GLN A 185 1.23 -18.46 11.41
CA GLN A 185 1.28 -17.00 11.26
C GLN A 185 0.14 -16.51 10.35
N LEU A 186 -0.41 -15.35 10.67
CA LEU A 186 -1.48 -14.74 9.87
C LEU A 186 -1.03 -14.52 8.42
N GLU A 187 0.21 -14.08 8.21
CA GLU A 187 0.79 -13.87 6.89
C GLU A 187 0.85 -15.15 6.06
N ASN A 188 1.21 -16.28 6.67
CA ASN A 188 1.25 -17.57 6.00
C ASN A 188 -0.18 -18.01 5.62
N THR A 189 -1.12 -17.92 6.55
CA THR A 189 -2.53 -18.28 6.32
C THR A 189 -3.14 -17.46 5.19
N LEU A 190 -2.95 -16.14 5.19
CA LEU A 190 -3.46 -15.25 4.14
C LEU A 190 -2.82 -15.54 2.78
N ALA A 191 -1.50 -15.74 2.75
CA ALA A 191 -0.79 -16.07 1.53
C ALA A 191 -1.26 -17.39 0.92
N LEU A 192 -1.44 -18.43 1.74
CA LEU A 192 -1.96 -19.73 1.28
C LEU A 192 -3.42 -19.62 0.80
N ALA A 193 -4.27 -18.87 1.51
CA ALA A 193 -5.66 -18.63 1.10
C ALA A 193 -5.74 -17.89 -0.25
N ALA A 194 -4.78 -17.01 -0.52
CA ALA A 194 -4.63 -16.31 -1.80
C ALA A 194 -3.95 -17.16 -2.90
N GLY A 195 -3.67 -18.45 -2.65
CA GLY A 195 -3.07 -19.36 -3.62
C GLY A 195 -1.55 -19.19 -3.83
N LEU A 196 -0.87 -18.48 -2.92
CA LEU A 196 0.56 -18.18 -3.04
C LEU A 196 1.44 -19.42 -2.82
N ASN A 197 2.35 -19.68 -3.76
CA ASN A 197 3.39 -20.69 -3.56
C ASN A 197 4.49 -20.12 -2.65
N ILE A 198 4.44 -20.48 -1.36
CA ILE A 198 5.37 -19.98 -0.33
C ILE A 198 6.84 -20.23 -0.70
N LYS A 199 7.18 -21.42 -1.21
CA LYS A 199 8.56 -21.77 -1.56
C LYS A 199 9.08 -20.89 -2.68
N GLU A 200 8.27 -20.68 -3.71
CA GLU A 200 8.64 -19.82 -4.83
C GLU A 200 8.78 -18.37 -4.39
N HIS A 201 7.89 -17.87 -3.55
CA HIS A 201 7.98 -16.51 -3.02
C HIS A 201 9.26 -16.29 -2.19
N VAL A 202 9.61 -17.22 -1.31
CA VAL A 202 10.88 -17.16 -0.57
C VAL A 202 12.08 -17.17 -1.51
N ARG A 203 12.06 -17.98 -2.58
CA ARG A 203 13.11 -17.96 -3.62
C ARG A 203 13.23 -16.60 -4.29
N ARG A 204 12.12 -15.92 -4.57
CA ARG A 204 12.11 -14.55 -5.13
C ARG A 204 12.76 -13.55 -4.15
N LEU A 205 12.43 -13.64 -2.86
CA LEU A 205 13.05 -12.82 -1.82
C LEU A 205 14.57 -13.06 -1.71
N ASP A 206 15.02 -14.31 -1.80
CA ASP A 206 16.45 -14.65 -1.80
C ASP A 206 17.20 -14.08 -3.02
N ILE A 207 16.57 -14.06 -4.20
CA ILE A 207 17.12 -13.43 -5.41
C ILE A 207 17.31 -11.93 -5.20
N ILE A 208 16.28 -11.25 -4.69
CA ILE A 208 16.34 -9.82 -4.37
C ILE A 208 17.44 -9.56 -3.35
N GLU A 209 17.47 -10.30 -2.23
CA GLU A 209 18.48 -10.14 -1.19
C GLU A 209 19.90 -10.29 -1.72
N LYS A 210 20.15 -11.31 -2.56
CA LYS A 210 21.45 -11.55 -3.16
C LYS A 210 21.86 -10.44 -4.13
N ALA A 211 20.92 -9.88 -4.87
CA ALA A 211 21.20 -8.78 -5.78
C ALA A 211 21.54 -7.49 -5.01
N LEU A 212 20.81 -7.20 -3.93
CA LEU A 212 21.05 -6.03 -3.08
C LEU A 212 22.34 -6.13 -2.25
N LYS A 213 22.86 -7.33 -1.96
CA LYS A 213 24.15 -7.47 -1.26
C LYS A 213 25.39 -7.28 -2.14
N LYS A 214 25.21 -7.18 -3.45
CA LYS A 214 26.28 -6.84 -4.39
C LYS A 214 26.46 -5.32 -4.47
#